data_AF-A0A9P1MHP3-F1
#
_entry.id   AF-A0A9P1MHP3-F1
#
_cell.length_a   1.000
_cell.length_b   1.000
_cell.length_c   1.000
_cell.angle_alpha   90.00
_cell.angle_beta   90.00
_cell.angle_gamma   90.00
#
_symmetry.space_group_name_H-M   'P 1'
#
loop_
_entity.id
_entity.type
_entity.pdbx_description
1 polymer ?
#
loop_
_entity_poly.entity_id
_entity_poly.type
_entity_poly.pdbx_seq_one_letter_code
_entity_poly.pdbx_strand_id
1 'polypeptide(L)'
;MIHLKTASFNSSALDLAQTFTSCLSADDRRNHHKELLSTFYSYLREEVEELPYTLEQLEESYHYFLPHATSVIVPIIDSIYNFMQAERPELKLAIKSALIEKCVALMEDGVASNNREKDN
;
A
#
# COMPACT_ATOMS: atom_id res chain seq x y z
N MET A 1 1.88 -14.74 5.34
CA MET A 1 2.91 -13.73 5.67
C MET A 1 4.30 -14.30 5.38
N ILE A 2 4.77 -14.32 4.13
CA ILE A 2 6.19 -14.58 3.80
C ILE A 2 6.56 -13.85 2.49
N HIS A 3 6.98 -12.58 2.61
CA HIS A 3 7.79 -11.87 1.61
C HIS A 3 9.15 -11.49 2.24
N LEU A 4 9.82 -12.43 2.90
CA LEU A 4 11.10 -12.19 3.59
C LEU A 4 12.25 -11.81 2.64
N LYS A 5 12.13 -12.09 1.32
CA LYS A 5 13.18 -11.77 0.34
C LYS A 5 13.30 -10.29 0.00
N THR A 6 12.26 -9.49 0.30
CA THR A 6 12.25 -8.03 0.12
C THR A 6 12.26 -7.29 1.45
N ALA A 7 12.40 -8.00 2.57
CA ALA A 7 12.49 -7.38 3.88
C ALA A 7 13.80 -6.59 3.98
N SER A 8 13.68 -5.28 4.18
CA SER A 8 14.78 -4.40 4.55
C SER A 8 14.39 -3.65 5.81
N PHE A 9 15.38 -3.15 6.56
CA PHE A 9 15.11 -2.26 7.70
C PHE A 9 14.56 -0.94 7.17
N ASN A 10 13.23 -0.86 7.07
CA ASN A 10 12.49 0.30 6.61
C ASN A 10 11.62 0.86 7.75
N SER A 11 11.02 2.03 7.49
CA SER A 11 9.94 2.52 8.33
C SER A 11 8.72 1.61 8.22
N SER A 12 8.10 1.29 9.35
CA SER A 12 6.83 0.56 9.41
C SER A 12 5.73 1.23 8.58
N ALA A 13 5.74 2.56 8.50
CA ALA A 13 4.81 3.32 7.67
C ALA A 13 4.98 3.01 6.17
N LEU A 14 6.23 2.87 5.70
CA LEU A 14 6.53 2.51 4.33
C LEU A 14 6.09 1.07 4.03
N ASP A 15 6.40 0.13 4.92
CA ASP A 15 6.00 -1.28 4.76
C ASP A 15 4.47 -1.42 4.73
N LEU A 16 3.74 -0.67 5.56
CA LEU A 16 2.28 -0.63 5.55
C LEU A 16 1.75 0.04 4.28
N ALA A 17 2.34 1.13 3.81
CA ALA A 17 1.98 1.76 2.55
C ALA A 17 2.14 0.80 1.36
N GLN A 18 3.25 0.07 1.28
CA GLN A 18 3.49 -0.94 0.25
C GLN A 18 2.52 -2.13 0.38
N THR A 19 2.23 -2.57 1.60
CA THR A 19 1.28 -3.66 1.85
C THR A 19 -0.14 -3.25 1.45
N PHE A 20 -0.60 -2.06 1.82
CA PHE A 20 -1.95 -1.60 1.52
C PHE A 20 -2.13 -1.32 0.03
N THR A 21 -1.12 -0.76 -0.63
CA THR A 21 -1.16 -0.52 -2.08
C THR A 21 -1.12 -1.81 -2.88
N SER A 22 -0.38 -2.84 -2.45
CA SER A 22 -0.34 -4.14 -3.13
C SER A 22 -1.58 -4.99 -2.86
N CYS A 23 -2.02 -5.12 -1.61
CA CYS A 23 -3.02 -6.12 -1.21
C CYS A 23 -4.47 -5.62 -1.20
N LEU A 24 -4.73 -4.34 -0.93
CA LEU A 24 -6.10 -3.86 -0.70
C LEU A 24 -6.74 -3.29 -1.97
N SER A 25 -8.06 -3.35 -2.09
CA SER A 25 -8.78 -2.59 -3.11
C SER A 25 -8.61 -1.08 -2.90
N ALA A 26 -9.04 -0.28 -3.87
CA ALA A 26 -9.06 1.18 -3.70
C ALA A 26 -9.98 1.59 -2.55
N ASP A 27 -11.17 0.99 -2.49
CA ASP A 27 -12.18 1.27 -1.49
C ASP A 27 -11.68 0.91 -0.08
N ASP A 28 -11.15 -0.31 0.09
CA ASP A 28 -10.65 -0.78 1.38
C ASP A 28 -9.54 0.13 1.91
N ARG A 29 -8.57 0.49 1.05
CA ARG A 29 -7.46 1.36 1.45
C ARG A 29 -7.94 2.77 1.82
N ARG A 30 -8.86 3.35 1.05
CA ARG A 30 -9.35 4.71 1.29
C ARG A 30 -10.20 4.79 2.55
N ASN A 31 -11.05 3.80 2.80
CA ASN A 31 -12.01 3.81 3.91
C ASN A 31 -11.45 3.23 5.22
N HIS A 32 -10.54 2.26 5.15
CA HIS A 32 -10.10 1.50 6.32
C HIS A 32 -8.63 1.68 6.72
N HIS A 33 -7.83 2.50 6.02
CA HIS A 33 -6.41 2.67 6.37
C HIS A 33 -6.18 3.06 7.84
N LYS A 34 -6.99 3.97 8.40
CA LYS A 34 -6.83 4.39 9.81
C LYS A 34 -7.08 3.26 10.80
N GLU A 35 -8.14 2.48 10.57
CA GLU A 35 -8.46 1.32 11.39
C GLU A 35 -7.34 0.28 11.34
N LEU A 36 -6.80 0.02 10.15
CA LEU A 36 -5.69 -0.91 9.95
C LEU A 36 -4.38 -0.42 10.58
N LEU A 37 -4.08 0.88 10.48
CA LEU A 37 -2.90 1.49 11.13
C LEU A 37 -3.02 1.43 12.66
N SER A 38 -4.21 1.75 13.19
CA SER A 38 -4.50 1.63 14.62
C SER A 38 -4.38 0.19 15.11
N THR A 39 -4.89 -0.78 14.35
CA THR A 39 -4.78 -2.21 14.65
C THR A 39 -3.33 -2.68 14.64
N PHE A 40 -2.53 -2.26 13.66
CA PHE A 40 -1.10 -2.54 13.66
C PHE A 40 -0.42 -1.94 14.90
N TYR A 41 -0.73 -0.69 15.22
CA TYR A 41 -0.14 0.03 16.34
C TYR A 41 -0.51 -0.58 17.70
N SER A 42 -1.73 -1.10 17.86
CA SER A 42 -2.13 -1.82 19.08
C SER A 42 -1.32 -3.11 19.25
N TYR A 43 -1.10 -3.87 18.18
CA TYR A 43 -0.24 -5.06 18.26
C TYR A 43 1.21 -4.67 18.57
N LEU A 44 1.75 -3.63 17.93
CA LEU A 44 3.11 -3.18 18.21
C LEU A 44 3.28 -2.80 19.69
N ARG A 45 2.29 -2.11 20.27
CA ARG A 45 2.28 -1.73 21.69
C ARG A 45 2.36 -2.92 22.64
N GLU A 46 1.78 -4.06 22.28
CA GLU A 46 1.82 -5.27 23.09
C GLU A 46 3.20 -5.95 23.05
N GLU A 47 3.96 -5.74 21.98
CA GLU A 47 5.23 -6.43 21.71
C GLU A 47 6.48 -5.64 22.14
N VAL A 48 6.35 -4.34 22.43
CA VAL A 48 7.48 -3.47 22.77
C VAL A 48 7.28 -2.74 24.10
N GLU A 49 8.34 -2.60 24.89
CA GLU A 49 8.30 -1.88 26.17
C GLU A 49 8.07 -0.37 25.99
N GLU A 50 8.67 0.22 24.95
CA GLU A 50 8.53 1.64 24.61
C GLU A 50 8.25 1.79 23.12
N LEU A 51 7.21 2.55 22.79
CA LEU A 51 6.81 2.79 21.41
C LEU A 51 7.73 3.84 20.75
N PRO A 52 8.29 3.55 19.57
CA PRO A 52 9.22 4.47 18.90
C PRO A 52 8.55 5.70 18.26
N TYR A 53 7.22 5.72 18.19
CA TYR A 53 6.42 6.80 17.60
C TYR A 53 4.98 6.74 18.13
N THR A 54 4.21 7.82 17.95
CA THR A 54 2.77 7.84 18.23
C THR A 54 1.94 7.28 17.07
N LEU A 55 0.65 7.01 17.29
CA LEU A 55 -0.26 6.59 16.21
C LEU A 55 -0.39 7.69 15.15
N GLU A 56 -0.46 8.95 15.59
CA GLU A 56 -0.57 10.12 14.70
C GLU A 56 0.66 10.24 13.81
N GLN A 57 1.86 10.02 14.35
CA GLN A 57 3.11 10.01 13.58
C GLN A 57 3.16 8.86 12.57
N LEU A 58 2.61 7.70 12.91
CA LEU A 58 2.47 6.57 12.00
C LEU A 58 1.50 6.90 10.85
N GLU A 59 0.34 7.48 11.16
CA GLU A 59 -0.65 7.91 10.14
C GLU A 59 -0.07 8.96 9.21
N GLU A 60 0.60 9.98 9.76
CA GLU A 60 1.25 11.03 8.97
C GLU A 60 2.34 10.46 8.06
N SER A 61 3.22 9.61 8.60
CA SER A 61 4.27 8.95 7.82
C SER A 61 3.69 8.04 6.74
N TYR A 62 2.57 7.34 6.99
CA TYR A 62 1.91 6.51 5.99
C TYR A 62 1.48 7.35 4.77
N HIS A 63 0.85 8.50 5.02
CA HIS A 63 0.45 9.41 3.95
C HIS A 63 1.66 9.98 3.19
N TYR A 64 2.73 10.31 3.90
CA TYR A 64 3.97 10.78 3.30
C TYR A 64 4.61 9.74 2.36
N PHE A 65 4.60 8.45 2.75
CA PHE A 65 5.15 7.37 1.93
C PHE A 65 4.20 6.84 0.86
N LEU A 66 2.90 7.19 0.88
CA LEU A 66 1.93 6.64 -0.06
C LEU A 66 2.26 6.94 -1.54
N PRO A 67 2.67 8.17 -1.93
CA PRO A 67 3.09 8.44 -3.30
C PRO A 67 4.28 7.58 -3.75
N HIS A 68 5.23 7.33 -2.84
CA HIS A 68 6.36 6.45 -3.14
C HIS A 68 5.89 5.00 -3.32
N ALA A 69 5.07 4.48 -2.39
CA ALA A 69 4.55 3.13 -2.47
C ALA A 69 3.74 2.88 -3.76
N THR A 70 2.87 3.81 -4.16
CA THR A 70 2.09 3.69 -5.40
C THR A 70 3.00 3.71 -6.63
N SER A 71 4.04 4.57 -6.65
CA SER A 71 5.01 4.65 -7.75
C SER A 71 5.82 3.36 -7.95
N VAL A 72 6.04 2.59 -6.88
CA VAL A 72 6.74 1.30 -6.93
C VAL A 72 5.81 0.18 -7.40
N ILE A 73 4.55 0.16 -6.96
CA ILE A 73 3.61 -0.91 -7.31
C ILE A 73 3.11 -0.82 -8.75
N VAL A 74 2.87 0.38 -9.29
CA VAL A 74 2.37 0.57 -10.67
C VAL A 74 3.22 -0.17 -11.73
N PRO A 75 4.56 -0.06 -11.77
CA PRO A 75 5.36 -0.82 -12.75
C PRO A 75 5.37 -2.33 -12.50
N ILE A 76 5.19 -2.78 -11.25
CA ILE A 76 5.12 -4.22 -10.91
C ILE A 76 3.84 -4.86 -11.46
N ILE A 77 2.76 -4.10 -11.60
CA ILE A 77 1.47 -4.59 -12.12
C ILE A 77 1.61 -5.16 -13.55
N ASP A 78 2.50 -4.63 -14.39
CA ASP A 78 2.73 -5.19 -15.73
C ASP A 78 3.32 -6.62 -15.66
N SER A 79 4.25 -6.86 -14.73
CA SER A 79 4.79 -8.20 -14.50
C SER A 79 3.72 -9.15 -13.99
N ILE A 80 2.83 -8.69 -13.10
CA ILE A 80 1.68 -9.46 -12.62
C ILE A 80 0.73 -9.77 -13.78
N TYR A 81 0.45 -8.81 -14.66
CA TYR A 81 -0.40 -9.00 -15.84
C TYR A 81 0.15 -10.09 -16.77
N ASN A 82 1.44 -10.02 -17.09
CA ASN A 82 2.09 -11.01 -17.96
C ASN A 82 2.08 -12.41 -17.34
N PHE A 83 2.35 -12.52 -16.04
CA PHE A 83 2.26 -13.79 -15.32
C PHE A 83 0.83 -14.35 -15.32
N MET A 84 -0.15 -13.54 -14.94
CA MET A 84 -1.56 -13.96 -14.83
C MET A 84 -2.15 -14.34 -16.19
N GLN A 85 -1.75 -13.67 -17.27
CA GLN A 85 -2.17 -14.05 -18.62
C GLN A 85 -1.61 -15.40 -19.07
N ALA A 86 -0.38 -15.74 -18.68
CA ALA A 86 0.22 -17.03 -19.00
C ALA A 86 -0.52 -18.18 -18.28
N GLU A 87 -0.88 -17.95 -17.01
CA GLU A 87 -1.59 -18.94 -16.19
C GLU A 87 -3.08 -19.05 -16.51
N ARG A 88 -3.74 -17.93 -16.83
CA ARG A 88 -5.21 -17.81 -16.98
C ARG A 88 -5.61 -17.05 -18.25
N PRO A 89 -5.27 -17.55 -19.45
CA PRO A 89 -5.50 -16.84 -20.71
C PRO A 89 -6.99 -16.55 -20.97
N GLU A 90 -7.90 -17.38 -20.46
CA GLU A 90 -9.35 -17.22 -20.60
C GLU A 90 -9.90 -16.00 -19.84
N LEU A 91 -9.18 -15.52 -18.82
CA LEU A 91 -9.57 -14.37 -18.01
C LEU A 91 -8.91 -13.05 -18.46
N LYS A 92 -8.20 -13.05 -19.59
CA LYS A 92 -7.39 -11.92 -20.08
C LYS A 92 -8.06 -10.55 -19.95
N LEU A 93 -9.29 -10.41 -20.45
CA LEU A 93 -10.00 -9.13 -20.43
C LEU A 93 -10.37 -8.69 -19.00
N ALA A 94 -10.83 -9.63 -18.17
CA ALA A 94 -11.18 -9.34 -16.78
C ALA A 94 -9.93 -8.96 -15.95
N ILE A 95 -8.83 -9.69 -16.11
CA ILE A 95 -7.54 -9.39 -15.46
C ILE A 95 -7.05 -8.01 -15.89
N LYS A 96 -7.05 -7.73 -17.20
CA LYS A 96 -6.61 -6.42 -17.72
C LYS A 96 -7.45 -5.28 -17.15
N SER A 97 -8.77 -5.43 -17.11
CA SER A 97 -9.68 -4.41 -16.55
C SER A 97 -9.38 -4.14 -15.08
N ALA A 98 -9.29 -5.19 -14.26
CA ALA A 98 -9.03 -5.07 -12.83
C ALA A 98 -7.65 -4.44 -12.54
N LEU A 99 -6.62 -4.80 -13.30
CA LEU A 99 -5.29 -4.22 -13.13
C LEU A 99 -5.20 -2.76 -13.58
N ILE A 100 -5.91 -2.37 -14.64
CA ILE A 100 -6.01 -0.96 -15.05
C ILE A 100 -6.72 -0.15 -13.97
N GLU A 101 -7.85 -0.64 -13.46
CA GLU A 101 -8.59 0.02 -12.37
C GLU A 101 -7.70 0.21 -11.13
N LYS A 102 -6.95 -0.84 -10.76
CA LYS A 102 -5.96 -0.78 -9.68
C LYS A 102 -4.88 0.27 -9.95
N CYS A 103 -4.29 0.32 -11.15
CA CYS A 103 -3.29 1.32 -11.51
C CYS A 103 -3.84 2.75 -11.40
N VAL A 104 -5.03 3.00 -11.95
CA VAL A 104 -5.68 4.32 -11.90
C VAL A 104 -5.89 4.74 -10.46
N ALA A 105 -6.48 3.87 -9.63
CA ALA A 105 -6.71 4.19 -8.22
C ALA A 105 -5.41 4.45 -7.45
N LEU A 106 -4.34 3.70 -7.72
CA LEU A 106 -3.03 3.94 -7.09
C LEU A 106 -2.42 5.29 -7.48
N MET A 107 -2.55 5.68 -8.76
CA MET A 107 -2.09 6.99 -9.22
C MET A 107 -2.90 8.12 -8.59
N GLU A 108 -4.22 7.98 -8.51
CA GLU A 108 -5.10 8.94 -7.81
C GLU A 108 -4.71 9.11 -6.34
N ASP A 109 -4.48 8.00 -5.64
CA ASP A 109 -4.12 8.02 -4.22
C ASP A 109 -2.77 8.70 -3.97
N GLY A 110 -1.79 8.42 -4.84
CA GLY A 110 -0.48 9.06 -4.80
C GLY A 110 -0.57 10.57 -5.04
N VAL A 111 -1.37 11.00 -6.01
CA VAL A 111 -1.60 12.43 -6.30
C VAL A 111 -2.34 13.10 -5.14
N ALA A 112 -3.40 12.50 -4.63
CA ALA A 112 -4.17 13.05 -3.51
C ALA A 112 -3.31 13.23 -2.26
N SER A 113 -2.48 12.23 -1.93
CA SER A 113 -1.57 12.30 -0.78
C SER A 113 -0.49 13.35 -0.98
N ASN A 114 0.11 13.43 -2.17
CA ASN A 114 1.12 14.44 -2.48
C ASN A 114 0.57 15.87 -2.47
N ASN A 115 -0.71 16.06 -2.82
CA ASN A 115 -1.36 17.37 -2.73
C ASN A 115 -1.65 17.77 -1.27
N ARG A 116 -2.06 16.82 -0.43
CA ARG A 116 -2.22 17.05 1.02
C ARG A 116 -0.95 17.59 1.66
N GLU A 117 0.22 17.07 1.26
CA GLU A 117 1.51 17.54 1.78
C GLU A 117 1.91 18.94 1.28
N LYS A 118 1.35 19.43 0.17
CA LYS A 118 1.63 20.80 -0.33
C LYS A 118 0.79 21.86 0.36
N ASP A 119 -0.34 21.48 0.95
CA ASP A 119 -1.29 22.38 1.60
C ASP A 119 -1.02 22.52 3.12
N ASN A 120 -0.09 21.74 3.68
CA ASN A 120 0.40 21.81 5.06
C ASN A 120 1.69 22.62 5.16
#